data_AF-A0A2U1EYL7-F1
#
_entry.id   AF-A0A2U1EYL7-F1
#
_cell.length_a   1.000
_cell.length_b   1.000
_cell.length_c   1.000
_cell.angle_alpha   90.00
_cell.angle_beta   90.00
_cell.angle_gamma   90.00
#
_symmetry.space_group_name_H-M   'P 1'
#
loop_
_entity.id
_entity.type
_entity.pdbx_description
1 polymer ?
#
loop_
_entity_poly.entity_id
_entity_poly.type
_entity_poly.pdbx_seq_one_letter_code
_entity_poly.pdbx_strand_id
1 'polypeptide(L)'
;MSAPAEVAEVTARLGVLAGRVGLRVLVVPADEPPMHFGTSVRTGLGVPAVPGALAMTWIETEDSAEEGEVEQRGAEVVEAMAAEPGFIGFVGTNAAGRGHTFTAWTSPGAAERAVAGNRPHAEARRRFLHGTLGRRGFTSLWVPHRLNPQHVRCPDCGDRHAIRPGNEAPRCHCGAALGLAPYF
;
A
#
# COMPACT_ATOMS: atom_id res chain seq x y z
N MET A 1 -5.43 1.41 30.48
CA MET A 1 -4.94 2.63 31.17
C MET A 1 -5.41 3.83 30.37
N SER A 2 -6.22 4.73 30.95
CA SER A 2 -6.55 6.00 30.28
C SER A 2 -5.28 6.83 30.11
N ALA A 3 -5.09 7.42 28.94
CA ALA A 3 -4.04 8.42 28.76
C ALA A 3 -4.28 9.58 29.76
N PRO A 4 -3.21 10.14 30.38
CA PRO A 4 -3.34 11.32 31.22
C PRO A 4 -4.06 12.44 30.46
N ALA A 5 -4.93 13.20 31.13
CA ALA A 5 -5.74 14.26 30.50
C ALA A 5 -4.89 15.27 29.70
N GLU A 6 -3.66 15.50 30.14
CA GLU A 6 -2.67 16.34 29.47
C GLU A 6 -2.26 15.82 28.07
N VAL A 7 -2.06 14.51 27.93
CA VAL A 7 -1.72 13.88 26.63
C VAL A 7 -2.88 14.01 25.65
N ALA A 8 -4.12 13.89 26.13
CA ALA A 8 -5.31 14.09 25.32
C ALA A 8 -5.45 15.53 24.83
N GLU A 9 -5.20 16.52 25.69
CA GLU A 9 -5.26 17.94 25.32
C GLU A 9 -4.19 18.32 24.29
N VAL A 10 -2.94 17.88 24.49
CA VAL A 10 -1.84 18.13 23.55
C VAL A 10 -2.13 17.51 22.19
N THR A 11 -2.61 16.26 22.17
CA THR A 11 -2.96 15.57 20.92
C THR A 11 -4.09 16.28 20.18
N ALA A 12 -5.12 16.74 20.90
CA ALA A 12 -6.23 17.47 20.31
C ALA A 12 -5.78 18.80 19.70
N ARG A 13 -4.95 19.58 20.42
CA ARG A 13 -4.40 20.84 19.91
C ARG A 13 -3.54 20.64 18.68
N LEU A 14 -2.66 19.64 18.68
CA LEU A 14 -1.81 19.33 17.54
C LEU A 14 -2.67 18.92 16.33
N GLY A 15 -3.73 18.14 16.54
CA GLY A 15 -4.68 17.77 15.49
C GLY A 15 -5.35 18.98 14.84
N VAL A 16 -5.79 19.96 15.64
CA VAL A 16 -6.38 21.22 15.12
C VAL A 16 -5.36 22.02 14.31
N LEU A 17 -4.13 22.17 14.80
CA LEU A 17 -3.08 22.93 14.10
C LEU A 17 -2.67 22.26 12.79
N ALA A 18 -2.46 20.94 12.80
CA ALA A 18 -2.14 20.16 11.61
C ALA A 18 -3.27 20.25 10.56
N GLY A 19 -4.52 20.15 11.00
CA GLY A 19 -5.68 20.24 10.11
C GLY A 19 -5.77 21.56 9.34
N ARG A 20 -5.29 22.67 9.92
CA ARG A 20 -5.27 24.00 9.25
C ARG A 20 -4.34 24.06 8.04
N VAL A 21 -3.38 23.14 7.94
CA VAL A 21 -2.43 23.04 6.82
C VAL A 21 -2.62 21.73 6.03
N GLY A 22 -3.78 21.06 6.18
CA GLY A 22 -4.10 19.83 5.46
C GLY A 22 -3.36 18.59 5.95
N LEU A 23 -2.74 18.64 7.13
CA LEU A 23 -2.04 17.52 7.74
C LEU A 23 -2.94 16.75 8.71
N ARG A 24 -2.69 15.45 8.84
CA ARG A 24 -3.32 14.58 9.84
C ARG A 24 -2.27 14.10 10.83
N VAL A 25 -2.62 14.19 12.11
CA VAL A 25 -1.81 13.63 13.21
C VAL A 25 -2.28 12.21 13.51
N LEU A 26 -1.33 11.29 13.63
CA LEU A 26 -1.55 9.94 14.10
C LEU A 26 -0.70 9.73 15.35
N VAL A 27 -1.34 9.44 16.48
CA VAL A 27 -0.67 8.99 17.71
C VAL A 27 -0.92 7.51 17.82
N VAL A 28 0.15 6.73 17.79
CA VAL A 28 0.11 5.27 17.89
C VAL A 28 0.79 4.83 19.19
N PRO A 29 0.48 3.63 19.72
CA PRO A 29 1.24 3.08 20.83
C PRO A 29 2.73 2.97 20.48
N ALA A 30 3.58 2.99 21.51
CA ALA A 30 4.95 2.53 21.34
C ALA A 30 4.96 1.04 21.00
N ASP A 31 6.04 0.58 20.38
CA ASP A 31 6.24 -0.83 20.09
C ASP A 31 6.20 -1.68 21.36
N GLU A 32 5.47 -2.79 21.28
CA GLU A 32 5.36 -3.79 22.35
C GLU A 32 5.43 -5.17 21.68
N PRO A 33 6.62 -5.79 21.60
CA PRO A 33 6.80 -7.05 20.90
C PRO A 33 5.77 -8.11 21.34
N PRO A 34 5.16 -8.84 20.40
CA PRO A 34 5.52 -8.97 18.98
C PRO A 34 4.90 -7.89 18.06
N MET A 35 4.25 -6.86 18.61
CA MET A 35 3.57 -5.83 17.83
C MET A 35 4.47 -4.61 17.61
N HIS A 36 4.58 -4.22 16.35
CA HIS A 36 5.26 -3.00 15.91
C HIS A 36 4.27 -2.09 15.22
N PHE A 37 4.30 -0.80 15.54
CA PHE A 37 3.39 0.19 14.99
C PHE A 37 4.07 1.05 13.95
N GLY A 38 3.28 1.59 13.03
CA GLY A 38 3.83 2.33 11.91
C GLY A 38 2.76 2.90 10.97
N THR A 39 3.18 3.28 9.77
CA THR A 39 2.33 3.94 8.78
C THR A 39 2.14 3.07 7.55
N SER A 40 1.05 3.35 6.82
CA SER A 40 0.83 2.79 5.50
C SER A 40 0.27 3.86 4.57
N VAL A 41 0.78 3.87 3.35
CA VAL A 41 0.27 4.66 2.23
C VAL A 41 -0.18 3.71 1.15
N ARG A 42 -1.31 4.02 0.50
CA ARG A 42 -1.78 3.29 -0.67
C ARG A 42 -2.04 4.24 -1.82
N THR A 43 -1.74 3.78 -3.02
CA THR A 43 -2.10 4.45 -4.27
C THR A 43 -3.06 3.54 -5.02
N GLY A 44 -4.32 3.97 -5.10
CA GLY A 44 -5.36 3.29 -5.87
C GLY A 44 -5.69 4.10 -7.12
N LEU A 45 -5.48 3.52 -8.30
CA LEU A 45 -5.82 4.17 -9.58
C LEU A 45 -7.30 3.97 -9.97
N GLY A 46 -8.11 3.33 -9.11
CA GLY A 46 -9.49 3.00 -9.42
C GLY A 46 -9.65 1.86 -10.43
N VAL A 47 -8.56 1.15 -10.76
CA VAL A 47 -8.55 0.05 -11.74
C VAL A 47 -9.13 -1.21 -11.11
N PRO A 48 -10.28 -1.73 -11.57
CA PRO A 48 -10.91 -2.92 -10.98
C PRO A 48 -10.34 -4.24 -11.53
N ALA A 49 -9.21 -4.18 -12.26
CA ALA A 49 -8.59 -5.36 -12.86
C ALA A 49 -8.19 -6.39 -11.80
N VAL A 50 -8.39 -7.67 -12.13
CA VAL A 50 -7.98 -8.78 -11.27
C VAL A 50 -6.45 -8.86 -11.28
N PRO A 51 -5.77 -8.81 -10.11
CA PRO A 51 -4.33 -8.96 -10.05
C PRO A 51 -3.89 -10.34 -10.55
N GLY A 52 -2.94 -10.35 -11.48
CA GLY A 52 -2.24 -11.55 -11.94
C GLY A 52 -0.88 -11.74 -11.27
N ALA A 53 -0.32 -10.70 -10.66
CA ALA A 53 0.88 -10.78 -9.84
C ALA A 53 0.94 -9.70 -8.76
N LEU A 54 1.69 -9.98 -7.70
CA LEU A 54 2.09 -9.04 -6.67
C LEU A 54 3.63 -8.99 -6.59
N ALA A 55 4.23 -7.83 -6.76
CA ALA A 55 5.65 -7.65 -6.43
C ALA A 55 5.76 -7.15 -5.00
N MET A 56 6.62 -7.80 -4.21
CA MET A 56 6.87 -7.49 -2.82
C MET A 56 8.34 -7.18 -2.61
N THR A 57 8.61 -6.08 -1.93
CA THR A 57 9.95 -5.72 -1.44
C THR A 57 9.86 -5.46 0.05
N TRP A 58 10.87 -5.84 0.82
CA TRP A 58 11.11 -5.21 2.12
C TRP A 58 12.56 -4.78 2.24
N ILE A 59 12.77 -3.68 2.97
CA ILE A 59 14.09 -3.17 3.36
C ILE A 59 14.02 -2.87 4.85
N GLU A 60 15.08 -3.24 5.57
CA GLU A 60 15.27 -2.79 6.95
C GLU A 60 16.35 -1.74 7.04
N THR A 61 16.05 -0.69 7.78
CA THR A 61 16.86 0.51 7.97
C THR A 61 17.44 0.53 9.38
N GLU A 62 18.57 1.22 9.55
CA GLU A 62 19.20 1.38 10.88
C GLU A 62 18.57 2.51 11.70
N ASP A 63 18.13 3.58 11.02
CA ASP A 63 17.64 4.79 11.65
C ASP A 63 16.55 5.49 10.83
N SER A 64 15.96 6.53 11.42
CA SER A 64 14.87 7.30 10.82
C SER A 64 15.27 8.12 9.59
N ALA A 65 16.56 8.43 9.42
CA ALA A 65 17.03 9.13 8.22
C ALA A 65 17.04 8.18 7.02
N GLU A 66 17.50 6.93 7.23
CA GLU A 66 17.40 5.89 6.21
C GLU A 66 15.93 5.53 5.90
N GLU A 67 15.07 5.46 6.91
CA GLU A 67 13.61 5.27 6.71
C GLU A 67 13.06 6.34 5.76
N GLY A 68 13.38 7.61 6.00
CA GLY A 68 12.99 8.72 5.14
C GLY A 68 13.53 8.58 3.71
N GLU A 69 14.79 8.14 3.53
CA GLU A 69 15.35 7.88 2.20
C GLU A 69 14.62 6.73 1.48
N VAL A 70 14.29 5.64 2.17
CA VAL A 70 13.52 4.52 1.60
C VAL A 70 12.12 4.98 1.18
N GLU A 71 11.43 5.75 2.02
CA GLU A 71 10.10 6.27 1.73
C GLU A 71 10.10 7.21 0.52
N GLN A 72 11.05 8.14 0.46
CA GLN A 72 11.19 9.06 -0.66
C GLN A 72 11.45 8.31 -1.97
N ARG A 73 12.43 7.39 -1.97
CA ARG A 73 12.73 6.59 -3.17
C ARG A 73 11.57 5.69 -3.57
N GLY A 74 10.87 5.11 -2.59
CA GLY A 74 9.69 4.31 -2.82
C GLY A 74 8.59 5.10 -3.54
N ALA A 75 8.35 6.35 -3.12
CA ALA A 75 7.40 7.23 -3.78
C ALA A 75 7.80 7.53 -5.24
N GLU A 76 9.05 7.88 -5.51
CA GLU A 76 9.55 8.14 -6.87
C GLU A 76 9.43 6.90 -7.78
N VAL A 77 9.74 5.72 -7.24
CA VAL A 77 9.60 4.44 -7.95
C VAL A 77 8.15 4.20 -8.34
N VAL A 78 7.24 4.36 -7.39
CA VAL A 78 5.81 4.08 -7.60
C VAL A 78 5.17 5.10 -8.51
N GLU A 79 5.55 6.38 -8.41
CA GLU A 79 5.08 7.43 -9.32
C GLU A 79 5.43 7.09 -10.77
N ALA A 80 6.67 6.61 -11.01
CA ALA A 80 7.07 6.13 -12.33
C ALA A 80 6.34 4.84 -12.73
N MET A 81 6.11 3.89 -11.81
CA MET A 81 5.37 2.64 -12.11
C MET A 81 3.88 2.88 -12.38
N ALA A 82 3.28 3.92 -11.81
CA ALA A 82 1.85 4.18 -11.93
C ALA A 82 1.42 4.47 -13.39
N ALA A 83 2.36 4.88 -14.25
CA ALA A 83 2.14 5.09 -15.67
C ALA A 83 2.34 3.81 -16.52
N GLU A 84 2.84 2.72 -15.94
CA GLU A 84 3.19 1.52 -16.69
C GLU A 84 1.96 0.66 -17.04
N PRO A 85 1.87 0.15 -18.28
CA PRO A 85 0.79 -0.75 -18.67
C PRO A 85 0.70 -1.99 -17.78
N GLY A 86 -0.46 -2.15 -17.15
CA GLY A 86 -0.74 -3.29 -16.28
C GLY A 86 -0.47 -3.05 -14.80
N PHE A 87 -0.03 -1.86 -14.39
CA PHE A 87 -0.02 -1.46 -12.98
C PHE A 87 -1.46 -1.30 -12.45
N ILE A 88 -1.75 -1.88 -11.30
CA ILE A 88 -3.09 -1.86 -10.67
C ILE A 88 -3.10 -0.94 -9.45
N GLY A 89 -2.06 -1.02 -8.61
CA GLY A 89 -1.99 -0.24 -7.39
C GLY A 89 -0.76 -0.55 -6.55
N PHE A 90 -0.59 0.23 -5.49
CA PHE A 90 0.54 0.15 -4.58
C PHE A 90 0.11 0.29 -3.12
N VAL A 91 0.82 -0.41 -2.25
CA VAL A 91 0.83 -0.19 -0.81
C VAL A 91 2.27 -0.12 -0.32
N GLY A 92 2.62 0.95 0.36
CA GLY A 92 3.83 1.08 1.16
C GLY A 92 3.48 1.01 2.63
N THR A 93 4.28 0.33 3.43
CA THR A 93 4.16 0.34 4.89
C THR A 93 5.54 0.48 5.51
N ASN A 94 5.63 1.14 6.65
CA ASN A 94 6.83 1.14 7.46
C ASN A 94 6.41 0.95 8.92
N ALA A 95 7.04 0.00 9.61
CA ALA A 95 6.91 -0.19 11.05
C ALA A 95 8.24 -0.68 11.61
N ALA A 96 8.72 -0.06 12.68
CA ALA A 96 9.96 -0.41 13.37
C ALA A 96 11.19 -0.61 12.45
N GLY A 97 11.45 0.37 11.57
CA GLY A 97 12.56 0.30 10.62
C GLY A 97 12.42 -0.78 9.56
N ARG A 98 11.23 -1.34 9.35
CA ARG A 98 10.94 -2.30 8.27
C ARG A 98 9.95 -1.71 7.27
N GLY A 99 10.49 -1.17 6.20
CA GLY A 99 9.72 -0.78 5.01
C GLY A 99 9.29 -2.01 4.21
N HIS A 100 8.01 -2.09 3.85
CA HIS A 100 7.47 -3.02 2.87
C HIS A 100 6.81 -2.25 1.73
N THR A 101 6.98 -2.73 0.52
CA THR A 101 6.22 -2.26 -0.64
C THR A 101 5.57 -3.41 -1.35
N PHE A 102 4.31 -3.23 -1.72
CA PHE A 102 3.52 -4.15 -2.52
C PHE A 102 3.01 -3.42 -3.74
N THR A 103 3.26 -3.95 -4.93
CA THR A 103 2.64 -3.45 -6.16
C THR A 103 1.85 -4.58 -6.82
N ALA A 104 0.66 -4.25 -7.29
CA ALA A 104 -0.22 -5.19 -7.97
C ALA A 104 -0.18 -4.97 -9.47
N TRP A 105 -0.18 -6.08 -10.20
CA TRP A 105 0.01 -6.09 -11.65
C TRP A 105 -0.96 -7.05 -12.32
N THR A 106 -1.34 -6.76 -13.56
CA THR A 106 -2.20 -7.65 -14.36
C THR A 106 -1.51 -8.98 -14.72
N SER A 107 -0.18 -9.02 -14.72
CA SER A 107 0.60 -10.24 -14.95
C SER A 107 2.04 -10.09 -14.42
N PRO A 108 2.76 -11.22 -14.21
CA PRO A 108 4.18 -11.19 -13.89
C PRO A 108 5.01 -10.40 -14.90
N GLY A 109 4.76 -10.62 -16.19
CA GLY A 109 5.50 -9.95 -17.26
C GLY A 109 5.25 -8.43 -17.31
N ALA A 110 4.09 -7.95 -16.85
CA ALA A 110 3.86 -6.50 -16.70
C ALA A 110 4.77 -5.91 -15.62
N ALA A 111 4.86 -6.58 -14.46
CA ALA A 111 5.74 -6.17 -13.37
C ALA A 111 7.22 -6.16 -13.79
N GLU A 112 7.67 -7.21 -14.47
CA GLU A 112 9.05 -7.34 -14.94
C GLU A 112 9.43 -6.24 -15.93
N ARG A 113 8.57 -5.96 -16.91
CA ARG A 113 8.80 -4.88 -17.88
C ARG A 113 8.87 -3.51 -17.21
N ALA A 114 7.94 -3.24 -16.29
CA ALA A 114 7.93 -1.99 -15.55
C ALA A 114 9.21 -1.80 -14.74
N VAL A 115 9.64 -2.84 -14.01
CA VAL A 115 10.89 -2.82 -13.24
C VAL A 115 12.12 -2.61 -14.13
N ALA A 116 12.16 -3.24 -15.31
CA ALA A 116 13.29 -3.12 -16.23
C ALA A 116 13.44 -1.72 -16.83
N GLY A 117 12.33 -1.02 -17.10
CA GLY A 117 12.31 0.34 -17.64
C GLY A 117 12.38 1.46 -16.60
N ASN A 118 12.18 1.14 -15.31
CA ASN A 118 12.04 2.15 -14.27
C ASN A 118 13.40 2.66 -13.75
N ARG A 119 13.78 3.87 -14.19
CA ARG A 119 15.03 4.52 -13.77
C ARG A 119 15.10 4.78 -12.25
N PRO A 120 14.09 5.38 -11.58
CA PRO A 120 14.12 5.53 -10.12
C PRO A 120 14.38 4.21 -9.38
N HIS A 121 13.79 3.10 -9.87
CA HIS A 121 13.98 1.78 -9.29
C HIS A 121 15.41 1.27 -9.49
N ALA A 122 16.00 1.48 -10.67
CA ALA A 122 17.40 1.17 -10.92
C ALA A 122 18.34 1.96 -9.99
N GLU A 123 18.04 3.23 -9.73
CA GLU A 123 18.80 4.08 -8.80
C GLU A 123 18.66 3.62 -7.35
N ALA A 124 17.45 3.30 -6.91
CA ALA A 124 17.18 2.74 -5.57
C ALA A 124 17.90 1.38 -5.39
N ARG A 125 17.84 0.50 -6.39
CA ARG A 125 18.58 -0.77 -6.39
C ARG A 125 20.09 -0.58 -6.30
N ARG A 126 20.65 0.37 -7.04
CA ARG A 126 22.08 0.70 -6.94
C ARG A 126 22.43 1.18 -5.54
N ARG A 127 21.59 2.03 -4.94
CA ARG A 127 21.78 2.56 -3.59
C ARG A 127 21.71 1.46 -2.52
N PHE A 128 20.82 0.49 -2.67
CA PHE A 128 20.68 -0.67 -1.77
C PHE A 128 21.81 -1.70 -1.95
N LEU A 129 22.13 -2.11 -3.19
CA LEU A 129 23.08 -3.20 -3.45
C LEU A 129 24.56 -2.78 -3.37
N HIS A 130 24.85 -1.51 -3.66
CA HIS A 130 26.22 -1.01 -3.77
C HIS A 130 26.48 0.25 -2.94
N GLY A 131 25.45 0.78 -2.28
CA GLY A 131 25.56 1.91 -1.37
C GLY A 131 25.47 1.46 0.09
N THR A 132 24.91 2.33 0.92
CA THR A 132 24.76 2.13 2.36
C THR A 132 23.30 2.10 2.79
N LEU A 133 22.35 2.12 1.84
CA LEU A 133 20.93 2.21 2.18
C LEU A 133 20.41 0.85 2.64
N GLY A 134 20.02 0.78 3.91
CA GLY A 134 19.42 -0.41 4.50
C GLY A 134 20.41 -1.51 4.81
N ARG A 135 20.08 -2.32 5.81
CA ARG A 135 20.90 -3.41 6.34
C ARG A 135 20.73 -4.71 5.59
N ARG A 136 19.48 -4.96 5.21
CA ARG A 136 19.02 -6.19 4.56
C ARG A 136 17.70 -5.90 3.87
N GLY A 137 17.37 -6.75 2.91
CA GLY A 137 16.19 -6.59 2.10
C GLY A 137 15.99 -7.79 1.19
N PHE A 138 14.81 -7.84 0.59
CA PHE A 138 14.54 -8.80 -0.47
C PHE A 138 13.50 -8.23 -1.44
N THR A 139 13.46 -8.79 -2.64
CA THR A 139 12.44 -8.52 -3.66
C THR A 139 11.89 -9.83 -4.17
N SER A 140 10.60 -9.90 -4.46
CA SER A 140 9.94 -11.12 -4.95
C SER A 140 8.71 -10.80 -5.79
N LEU A 141 8.29 -11.78 -6.59
CA LEU A 141 7.08 -11.71 -7.41
C LEU A 141 6.21 -12.94 -7.09
N TRP A 142 4.95 -12.70 -6.79
CA TRP A 142 3.99 -13.71 -6.34
C TRP A 142 2.82 -13.77 -7.32
N VAL A 143 2.39 -14.98 -7.67
CA VAL A 143 1.18 -15.20 -8.47
C VAL A 143 0.06 -15.68 -7.56
N PRO A 144 -1.17 -15.16 -7.68
CA PRO A 144 -2.28 -15.61 -6.86
C PRO A 144 -2.57 -17.10 -7.10
N HIS A 145 -2.43 -17.92 -6.05
CA HIS A 145 -2.89 -19.30 -6.09
C HIS A 145 -4.43 -19.38 -6.16
N ARG A 146 -5.11 -18.49 -5.43
CA ARG A 146 -6.58 -18.35 -5.40
C ARG A 146 -6.97 -16.92 -5.04
N LEU A 147 -7.99 -16.40 -5.70
CA LEU A 147 -8.68 -15.17 -5.31
C LEU A 147 -10.11 -15.48 -4.88
N ASN A 148 -10.44 -15.08 -3.65
CA ASN A 148 -11.80 -15.19 -3.14
C ASN A 148 -12.70 -14.11 -3.74
N PRO A 149 -14.04 -14.32 -3.75
CA PRO A 149 -14.97 -13.29 -4.14
C PRO A 149 -14.87 -12.02 -3.29
N GLN A 150 -15.01 -10.86 -3.92
CA GLN A 150 -15.26 -9.62 -3.21
C GLN A 150 -16.67 -9.64 -2.62
N HIS A 151 -16.86 -9.10 -1.42
CA HIS A 151 -18.18 -9.02 -0.79
C HIS A 151 -18.67 -7.59 -0.76
N VAL A 152 -19.79 -7.34 -1.41
CA VAL A 152 -20.40 -6.01 -1.49
C VAL A 152 -21.81 -6.05 -0.90
N ARG A 153 -22.25 -4.94 -0.30
CA ARG A 153 -23.67 -4.74 0.03
C ARG A 153 -24.35 -4.02 -1.13
N CYS A 154 -25.49 -4.53 -1.57
CA CYS A 154 -26.34 -3.86 -2.55
C CYS A 154 -26.81 -2.52 -1.97
N PRO A 155 -26.64 -1.38 -2.68
CA PRO A 155 -27.11 -0.09 -2.18
C PRO A 155 -28.64 -0.01 -2.11
N ASP A 156 -29.36 -0.80 -2.94
CA ASP A 156 -30.81 -0.70 -3.06
C ASP A 156 -31.55 -1.59 -2.06
N CYS A 157 -31.19 -2.89 -1.98
CA CYS A 157 -31.87 -3.84 -1.07
C CYS A 157 -31.06 -4.21 0.17
N GLY A 158 -29.80 -3.77 0.29
CA GLY A 158 -28.95 -4.04 1.46
C GLY A 158 -28.32 -5.44 1.53
N ASP A 159 -28.69 -6.35 0.63
CA ASP A 159 -28.20 -7.73 0.62
C ASP A 159 -26.71 -7.82 0.30
N ARG A 160 -26.04 -8.81 0.91
CA ARG A 160 -24.62 -9.07 0.69
C ARG A 160 -24.43 -10.03 -0.47
N HIS A 161 -23.63 -9.63 -1.45
CA HIS A 161 -23.30 -10.42 -2.63
C HIS A 161 -21.81 -10.73 -2.70
N ALA A 162 -21.50 -11.94 -3.16
CA ALA A 162 -20.15 -12.38 -3.48
C ALA A 162 -19.90 -12.19 -4.99
N ILE A 163 -18.98 -11.31 -5.34
CA ILE A 163 -18.57 -11.03 -6.72
C ILE A 163 -17.30 -11.83 -7.01
N ARG A 164 -17.40 -12.80 -7.93
CA ARG A 164 -16.23 -13.59 -8.37
C ARG A 164 -15.25 -12.70 -9.16
N PRO A 165 -13.94 -12.94 -9.04
CA PRO A 165 -12.94 -12.27 -9.88
C PRO A 165 -13.29 -12.40 -11.37
N GLY A 166 -13.16 -11.31 -12.12
CA GLY A 166 -13.46 -11.25 -13.57
C GLY A 166 -14.92 -10.98 -13.90
N ASN A 167 -15.81 -10.84 -12.92
CA ASN A 167 -17.16 -10.35 -13.18
C ASN A 167 -17.15 -8.82 -13.29
N GLU A 168 -17.16 -8.30 -14.52
CA GLU A 168 -17.05 -6.87 -14.81
C GLU A 168 -18.36 -6.08 -14.60
N ALA A 169 -19.51 -6.76 -14.61
CA ALA A 169 -20.83 -6.13 -14.48
C ALA A 169 -21.72 -6.91 -13.48
N PRO A 170 -21.31 -7.03 -12.21
CA PRO A 170 -22.07 -7.79 -11.24
C PRO A 170 -23.42 -7.13 -10.95
N ARG A 171 -24.45 -7.95 -10.77
CA ARG A 171 -25.80 -7.50 -10.43
C ARG A 171 -26.32 -8.19 -9.18
N CYS A 172 -27.11 -7.46 -8.41
CA CYS A 172 -27.92 -7.99 -7.34
C CYS A 172 -29.10 -8.78 -7.91
N HIS A 173 -29.69 -9.67 -7.12
CA HIS A 173 -30.93 -10.36 -7.48
C HIS A 173 -32.12 -9.38 -7.67
N CYS A 174 -32.09 -8.22 -6.99
CA CYS A 174 -33.08 -7.16 -7.17
C CYS A 174 -32.88 -6.35 -8.47
N GLY A 175 -31.85 -6.65 -9.25
CA GLY A 175 -31.55 -6.00 -10.54
C GLY A 175 -30.52 -4.87 -10.47
N ALA A 176 -30.23 -4.34 -9.27
CA ALA A 176 -29.27 -3.26 -9.06
C ALA A 176 -27.86 -3.63 -9.55
N ALA A 177 -27.17 -2.67 -10.16
CA ALA A 177 -25.76 -2.82 -10.49
C ALA A 177 -24.92 -2.78 -9.20
N LEU A 178 -23.94 -3.67 -9.09
CA LEU A 178 -23.04 -3.72 -7.96
C LEU A 178 -21.69 -3.09 -8.34
N GLY A 179 -21.17 -2.21 -7.48
CA GLY A 179 -19.86 -1.61 -7.69
C GLY A 179 -18.73 -2.63 -7.46
N LEU A 180 -17.73 -2.63 -8.35
CA LEU A 180 -16.46 -3.32 -8.14
C LEU A 180 -15.53 -2.44 -7.31
N ALA A 181 -14.91 -3.03 -6.29
CA ALA A 181 -13.81 -2.36 -5.60
C ALA A 181 -12.48 -2.70 -6.30
N PRO A 182 -11.58 -1.73 -6.48
CA PRO A 182 -10.19 -2.02 -6.79
C PRO A 182 -9.60 -2.96 -5.73
N TYR A 183 -8.71 -3.86 -6.17
CA TYR A 183 -8.04 -4.79 -5.26
C TYR A 183 -6.98 -4.10 -4.37
N PHE A 184 -6.51 -2.90 -4.76
CA PHE A 184 -5.47 -2.10 -4.11
C PHE A 184 -5.92 -0.63 -3.98
#